data_AF-A0A223NTJ3-F1
#
_entry.id   AF-A0A223NTJ3-F1
#
_cell.length_a   1.000
_cell.length_b   1.000
_cell.length_c   1.000
_cell.angle_alpha   90.00
_cell.angle_beta   90.00
_cell.angle_gamma   90.00
#
_symmetry.space_group_name_H-M   'P 1'
#
loop_
_entity.id
_entity.type
_entity.pdbx_description
1 polymer ?
#
loop_
_entity_poly.entity_id
_entity_poly.type
_entity_poly.pdbx_seq_one_letter_code
_entity_poly.pdbx_strand_id
1 'polypeptide(L)'
;MEKDLGSFQGAKSAQKIIVIEYEDESSKPEFKPYSIQNNDKLFEATEKSVEARIIKGFSIPKELINAEKSSGLSNGGEKKQAICEFNDNTAPDRLELSEAFEEIFSHFYTNINPKNNWKILPVPANVADDTAGIKAGNSINQLLLSNLPPENKTAVLVYAYGFKQAEAQAMAGVELNG
;
A
#
# COMPACT_ATOMS: atom_id res chain seq x y z
N MET A 1 10.12 -64.61 0.94
CA MET A 1 9.74 -63.67 -0.15
C MET A 1 9.96 -62.26 0.37
N GLU A 2 11.12 -61.66 0.09
CA GLU A 2 11.35 -60.23 0.37
C GLU A 2 10.57 -59.40 -0.66
N LYS A 3 9.39 -58.92 -0.27
CA LYS A 3 8.67 -57.91 -1.06
C LYS A 3 9.28 -56.56 -0.72
N ASP A 4 9.88 -55.92 -1.71
CA ASP A 4 10.55 -54.63 -1.58
C ASP A 4 9.61 -53.55 -1.01
N LEU A 5 10.02 -52.96 0.12
CA LEU A 5 9.27 -51.95 0.88
C LEU A 5 9.05 -50.66 0.06
N GLY A 6 9.77 -50.48 -1.05
CA GLY A 6 9.56 -49.38 -2.01
C GLY A 6 8.15 -49.33 -2.60
N SER A 7 7.44 -50.47 -2.70
CA SER A 7 6.08 -50.55 -3.26
C SER A 7 5.00 -49.86 -2.41
N PHE A 8 5.30 -49.57 -1.14
CA PHE A 8 4.41 -48.87 -0.21
C PHE A 8 4.69 -47.37 -0.13
N GLN A 9 5.67 -46.86 -0.88
CA GLN A 9 6.02 -45.44 -0.94
C GLN A 9 5.20 -44.69 -2.00
N GLY A 10 4.88 -43.43 -1.74
CA GLY A 10 4.18 -42.53 -2.67
C GLY A 10 2.68 -42.38 -2.44
N ALA A 11 2.10 -41.29 -2.99
CA ALA A 11 0.73 -40.85 -2.70
C ALA A 11 -0.36 -41.90 -2.99
N LYS A 12 -0.15 -42.79 -3.96
CA LYS A 12 -1.10 -43.85 -4.34
C LYS A 12 -1.12 -45.06 -3.39
N SER A 13 -0.12 -45.19 -2.53
CA SER A 13 0.00 -46.26 -1.54
C SER A 13 -0.08 -45.74 -0.10
N ALA A 14 -0.35 -44.45 0.08
CA ALA A 14 -0.64 -43.87 1.38
C ALA A 14 -1.85 -44.58 2.03
N GLN A 15 -1.78 -44.80 3.35
CA GLN A 15 -2.82 -45.44 4.17
C GLN A 15 -3.13 -46.92 3.90
N LYS A 16 -2.31 -47.64 3.12
CA LYS A 16 -2.48 -49.10 2.97
C LYS A 16 -2.07 -49.85 4.24
N ILE A 17 -2.81 -50.89 4.58
CA ILE A 17 -2.52 -51.76 5.73
C ILE A 17 -1.36 -52.69 5.36
N ILE A 18 -0.33 -52.74 6.22
CA ILE A 18 0.82 -53.63 6.09
C ILE A 18 0.68 -54.73 7.13
N VAL A 19 0.64 -55.99 6.68
CA VAL A 19 0.68 -57.18 7.54
C VAL A 19 2.13 -57.63 7.64
N ILE A 20 2.62 -57.81 8.87
CA ILE A 20 3.99 -58.23 9.15
C ILE A 20 3.91 -59.47 10.03
N GLU A 21 4.42 -60.56 9.52
CA GLU A 21 4.56 -61.82 10.24
C GLU A 21 5.97 -61.86 10.82
N TYR A 22 6.08 -62.18 12.11
CA TYR A 22 7.33 -62.35 12.82
C TYR A 22 7.30 -63.67 13.60
N GLU A 23 8.44 -64.34 13.69
CA GLU A 23 8.54 -65.69 14.28
C GLU A 23 8.65 -65.67 15.81
N ASP A 24 9.20 -64.60 16.39
CA ASP A 24 9.41 -64.44 17.84
C ASP A 24 9.13 -62.99 18.29
N GLU A 25 8.67 -62.78 19.53
CA GLU A 25 8.42 -61.41 20.03
C GLU A 25 9.66 -60.50 19.99
N SER A 26 10.86 -61.09 20.05
CA SER A 26 12.14 -60.37 19.97
C SER A 26 12.44 -59.80 18.58
N SER A 27 11.80 -60.30 17.51
CA SER A 27 11.99 -59.88 16.13
C SER A 27 10.88 -58.95 15.62
N LYS A 28 10.01 -58.47 16.53
CA LYS A 28 8.97 -57.49 16.21
C LYS A 28 9.59 -56.15 15.76
N PRO A 29 9.33 -55.67 14.53
CA PRO A 29 9.88 -54.41 14.06
C PRO A 29 9.18 -53.20 14.70
N GLU A 30 9.98 -52.19 15.08
CA GLU A 30 9.48 -50.90 15.55
C GLU A 30 9.41 -49.88 14.40
N PHE A 31 8.22 -49.38 14.11
CA PHE A 31 8.03 -48.25 13.20
C PHE A 31 8.26 -46.95 13.94
N LYS A 32 9.40 -46.30 13.67
CA LYS A 32 9.66 -44.95 14.17
C LYS A 32 9.17 -43.94 13.14
N PRO A 33 8.04 -43.26 13.37
CA PRO A 33 7.58 -42.22 12.46
C PRO A 33 8.59 -41.09 12.44
N TYR A 34 9.04 -40.69 11.25
CA TYR A 34 9.80 -39.46 11.08
C TYR A 34 8.83 -38.28 11.16
N SER A 35 8.99 -37.44 12.19
CA SER A 35 8.26 -36.17 12.25
C SER A 35 8.76 -35.27 11.12
N ILE A 36 7.87 -34.91 10.19
CA ILE A 36 8.15 -33.83 9.25
C ILE A 36 8.23 -32.56 10.07
N GLN A 37 9.42 -31.96 10.19
CA GLN A 37 9.55 -30.60 10.71
C GLN A 37 8.97 -29.65 9.67
N ASN A 38 7.77 -29.13 9.94
CA ASN A 38 7.17 -28.09 9.11
C ASN A 38 7.92 -26.77 9.36
N ASN A 39 8.69 -26.34 8.37
CA ASN A 39 9.50 -25.13 8.43
C ASN A 39 8.88 -23.93 7.69
N ASP A 40 7.67 -24.05 7.13
CA ASP A 40 7.06 -23.02 6.26
C ASP A 40 6.86 -21.67 6.96
N LYS A 41 6.88 -21.65 8.31
CA LYS A 41 6.65 -20.45 9.13
C LYS A 41 7.73 -20.23 10.19
N LEU A 42 8.87 -20.88 10.04
CA LEU A 42 9.90 -20.89 11.09
C LEU A 42 10.39 -19.48 11.44
N PHE A 43 10.41 -18.56 10.46
CA PHE A 43 10.89 -17.19 10.63
C PHE A 43 9.82 -16.11 10.48
N GLU A 44 8.57 -16.48 10.20
CA GLU A 44 7.50 -15.51 9.91
C GLU A 44 7.32 -14.49 11.05
N ALA A 45 7.41 -14.95 12.30
CA ALA A 45 7.32 -14.06 13.46
C ALA A 45 8.54 -13.13 13.61
N THR A 46 9.74 -13.64 13.26
CA THR A 46 10.98 -12.87 13.38
C THR A 46 11.06 -11.81 12.30
N GLU A 47 10.73 -12.16 11.06
CA GLU A 47 10.71 -11.23 9.93
C GLU A 47 9.72 -10.08 10.16
N LYS A 48 8.49 -10.39 10.59
CA LYS A 48 7.49 -9.36 10.93
C LYS A 48 7.96 -8.45 12.08
N SER A 49 8.65 -9.00 13.07
CA SER A 49 9.19 -8.21 14.18
C SER A 49 10.33 -7.30 13.74
N VAL A 50 11.24 -7.79 12.91
CA VAL A 50 12.36 -7.02 12.35
C VAL A 50 11.84 -5.90 11.46
N GLU A 51 10.90 -6.20 10.57
CA GLU A 51 10.24 -5.23 9.73
C GLU A 51 9.62 -4.09 10.57
N ALA A 52 8.81 -4.43 11.57
CA ALA A 52 8.19 -3.42 12.45
C ALA A 52 9.23 -2.56 13.20
N ARG A 53 10.37 -3.14 13.61
CA ARG A 53 11.45 -2.39 14.25
C ARG A 53 12.15 -1.44 13.30
N ILE A 54 12.40 -1.84 12.06
CA ILE A 54 12.99 -0.99 11.03
C ILE A 54 12.06 0.19 10.74
N ILE A 55 10.78 -0.08 10.50
CA ILE A 55 9.76 0.95 10.23
C ILE A 55 9.71 1.96 11.38
N LYS A 56 9.69 1.48 12.62
CA LYS A 56 9.72 2.33 13.82
C LYS A 56 11.03 3.12 13.96
N GLY A 57 12.16 2.52 13.60
CA GLY A 57 13.47 3.17 13.70
C GLY A 57 13.63 4.36 12.76
N PHE A 58 12.99 4.31 11.58
CA PHE A 58 13.01 5.41 10.61
C PHE A 58 11.82 6.37 10.74
N SER A 59 10.90 6.14 11.70
CA SER A 59 9.70 6.97 11.90
C SER A 59 8.86 7.16 10.63
N ILE A 60 8.85 6.14 9.76
CA ILE A 60 8.08 6.16 8.51
C ILE A 60 6.72 5.52 8.78
N PRO A 61 5.61 6.21 8.46
CA PRO A 61 4.28 5.62 8.57
C PRO A 61 4.14 4.34 7.74
N LYS A 62 3.58 3.28 8.35
CA LYS A 62 3.45 1.94 7.73
C LYS A 62 2.61 1.95 6.46
N GLU A 63 1.68 2.89 6.36
CA GLU A 63 0.78 3.14 5.23
C GLU A 63 1.56 3.56 3.97
N LEU A 64 2.77 4.08 4.12
CA LEU A 64 3.66 4.44 3.02
C LEU A 64 4.56 3.27 2.58
N ILE A 65 4.69 2.22 3.38
CA ILE A 65 5.62 1.11 3.15
C ILE A 65 4.88 -0.14 2.66
N ASN A 66 3.77 -0.49 3.31
CA ASN A 66 3.02 -1.71 3.02
C ASN A 66 1.69 -1.41 2.34
N ALA A 67 1.70 -1.43 1.01
CA ALA A 67 0.48 -1.30 0.20
C ALA A 67 -0.50 -2.48 0.39
N GLU A 68 -0.03 -3.64 0.86
CA GLU A 68 -0.79 -4.89 0.83
C GLU A 68 -1.75 -5.12 2.01
N LYS A 69 -1.67 -4.31 3.08
CA LYS A 69 -2.50 -4.49 4.29
C LYS A 69 -3.50 -3.39 4.53
N SER A 70 -3.65 -2.45 3.61
CA SER A 70 -4.81 -1.57 3.66
C SER A 70 -6.03 -2.43 3.29
N SER A 71 -6.67 -2.97 4.32
CA SER A 71 -8.06 -3.48 4.28
C SER A 71 -8.83 -2.67 3.23
N GLY A 72 -9.53 -3.32 2.31
CA GLY A 72 -10.06 -2.80 1.03
C GLY A 72 -11.08 -1.65 1.11
N LEU A 73 -10.89 -0.71 2.02
CA LEU A 73 -11.64 0.50 2.31
C LEU A 73 -10.69 1.65 2.68
N SER A 74 -9.46 1.66 2.17
CA SER A 74 -8.56 2.82 2.36
C SER A 74 -9.02 3.95 1.46
N ASN A 75 -9.93 4.78 1.99
CA ASN A 75 -10.21 6.09 1.44
C ASN A 75 -8.89 6.87 1.55
N GLY A 76 -8.34 7.38 0.44
CA GLY A 76 -7.01 8.02 0.34
C GLY A 76 -6.66 9.12 1.37
N GLY A 77 -7.57 9.49 2.27
CA GLY A 77 -7.30 10.26 3.48
C GLY A 77 -6.27 9.62 4.43
N GLU A 78 -6.23 8.30 4.61
CA GLU A 78 -5.21 7.64 5.46
C GLU A 78 -3.80 7.86 4.89
N LYS A 79 -3.65 7.71 3.57
CA LYS A 79 -2.40 7.97 2.87
C LYS A 79 -2.01 9.45 2.93
N LYS A 80 -2.98 10.38 2.82
CA LYS A 80 -2.73 11.81 3.01
C LYS A 80 -2.23 12.13 4.41
N GLN A 81 -2.86 11.57 5.44
CA GLN A 81 -2.46 11.75 6.83
C GLN A 81 -1.05 11.18 7.09
N ALA A 82 -0.75 10.02 6.53
CA ALA A 82 0.59 9.43 6.60
C ALA A 82 1.66 10.31 5.91
N ILE A 83 1.35 10.93 4.77
CA ILE A 83 2.27 11.88 4.11
C ILE A 83 2.49 13.11 5.01
N CYS A 84 1.44 13.63 5.66
CA CYS A 84 1.58 14.74 6.60
C CYS A 84 2.49 14.37 7.78
N GLU A 85 2.25 13.23 8.42
CA GLU A 85 3.07 12.75 9.54
C GLU A 85 4.54 12.55 9.14
N PHE A 86 4.79 11.98 7.96
CA PHE A 86 6.14 11.86 7.42
C PHE A 86 6.80 13.22 7.21
N ASN A 87 6.07 14.20 6.66
CA ASN A 87 6.59 15.54 6.43
C ASN A 87 6.87 16.30 7.73
N ASP A 88 6.07 16.08 8.78
CA ASP A 88 6.27 16.66 10.10
C ASP A 88 7.50 16.04 10.78
N ASN A 89 7.65 14.72 10.72
CA ASN A 89 8.80 14.00 11.30
C ASN A 89 10.13 14.41 10.64
N THR A 90 10.12 14.65 9.32
CA THR A 90 11.33 15.04 8.56
C THR A 90 11.51 16.55 8.44
N ALA A 91 10.62 17.37 9.03
CA ALA A 91 10.74 18.83 9.04
C ALA A 91 12.06 19.36 9.65
N PRO A 92 12.53 18.89 10.82
CA PRO A 92 13.79 19.37 11.39
C PRO A 92 14.99 19.00 10.49
N ASP A 93 15.06 17.76 10.01
CA ASP A 93 16.15 17.30 9.13
C ASP A 93 16.21 18.13 7.84
N ARG A 94 15.04 18.44 7.24
CA ARG A 94 14.97 19.30 6.05
C ARG A 94 15.46 20.71 6.34
N LEU A 95 15.17 21.25 7.51
CA LEU A 95 15.63 22.58 7.91
C LEU A 95 17.15 22.59 8.08
N GLU A 96 17.71 21.64 8.83
CA GLU A 96 19.15 21.51 9.07
C GLU A 96 19.93 21.36 7.75
N LEU A 97 19.45 20.51 6.84
CA LEU A 97 20.06 20.36 5.52
C LEU A 97 19.94 21.63 4.67
N SER A 98 18.82 22.36 4.76
CA SER A 98 18.64 23.63 4.05
C SER A 98 19.65 24.68 4.53
N GLU A 99 19.85 24.77 5.84
CA GLU A 99 20.83 25.67 6.48
C GLU A 99 22.27 25.26 6.10
N ALA A 100 22.59 23.97 6.14
CA ALA A 100 23.89 23.46 5.74
C ALA A 100 24.20 23.76 4.26
N PHE A 101 23.21 23.62 3.36
CA PHE A 101 23.40 23.99 1.96
C PHE A 101 23.61 25.50 1.79
N GLU A 102 22.88 26.33 2.53
CA GLU A 102 23.09 27.77 2.51
C GLU A 102 24.50 28.14 2.96
N GLU A 103 25.00 27.52 4.04
CA GLU A 103 26.36 27.74 4.54
C GLU A 103 27.43 27.32 3.51
N ILE A 104 27.34 26.09 3.00
CA ILE A 104 28.31 25.53 2.04
C ILE A 104 28.37 26.36 0.77
N PHE A 105 27.23 26.82 0.25
CA PHE A 105 27.15 27.53 -1.02
C PHE A 105 27.17 29.06 -0.90
N SER A 106 27.22 29.61 0.32
CA SER A 106 27.25 31.06 0.58
C SER A 106 28.37 31.80 -0.15
N HIS A 107 29.53 31.16 -0.32
CA HIS A 107 30.72 31.73 -0.96
C HIS A 107 31.14 30.93 -2.19
N PHE A 108 30.22 30.18 -2.80
CA PHE A 108 30.54 29.37 -3.96
C PHE A 108 30.89 30.28 -5.14
N TYR A 109 31.99 29.96 -5.84
CA TYR A 109 32.51 30.78 -6.94
C TYR A 109 31.48 31.01 -8.06
N THR A 110 30.57 30.05 -8.25
CA THR A 110 29.55 30.09 -9.30
C THR A 110 28.17 30.35 -8.68
N ASN A 111 27.40 31.26 -9.27
CA ASN A 111 26.02 31.50 -8.81
C ASN A 111 25.08 30.38 -9.30
N ILE A 112 25.06 29.25 -8.59
CA ILE A 112 24.25 28.07 -8.92
C ILE A 112 22.79 28.22 -8.52
N ASN A 113 22.47 29.12 -7.58
CA ASN A 113 21.12 29.38 -7.11
C ASN A 113 20.88 30.89 -6.99
N PRO A 114 20.53 31.57 -8.11
CA PRO A 114 20.37 33.03 -8.12
C PRO A 114 19.29 33.57 -7.18
N LYS A 115 18.36 32.71 -6.74
CA LYS A 115 17.28 33.07 -5.80
C LYS A 115 17.69 32.88 -4.34
N ASN A 116 18.87 32.34 -4.07
CA ASN A 116 19.38 31.97 -2.75
C ASN A 116 18.34 31.22 -1.89
N ASN A 117 17.63 30.28 -2.51
CA ASN A 117 16.60 29.50 -1.83
C ASN A 117 17.03 28.03 -1.76
N TRP A 118 17.50 27.62 -0.58
CA TRP A 118 18.00 26.26 -0.30
C TRP A 118 16.97 25.37 0.38
N LYS A 119 15.71 25.83 0.49
CA LYS A 119 14.64 25.10 1.17
C LYS A 119 14.35 23.78 0.48
N ILE A 120 14.47 22.69 1.22
CA ILE A 120 14.05 21.36 0.79
C ILE A 120 12.53 21.25 0.87
N LEU A 121 11.89 20.93 -0.26
CA LEU A 121 10.44 20.83 -0.34
C LEU A 121 9.93 19.54 0.32
N PRO A 122 8.82 19.60 1.06
CA PRO A 122 8.17 18.41 1.60
C PRO A 122 7.53 17.57 0.48
N VAL A 123 7.22 16.31 0.79
CA VAL A 123 6.54 15.41 -0.15
C VAL A 123 5.10 15.91 -0.38
N PRO A 124 4.66 16.09 -1.63
CA PRO A 124 3.30 16.55 -1.91
C PRO A 124 2.27 15.49 -1.46
N ALA A 125 1.29 15.91 -0.65
CA ALA A 125 0.17 15.06 -0.21
C ALA A 125 -0.90 14.83 -1.30
N ASN A 126 -0.51 14.96 -2.56
CA ASN A 126 -1.37 14.88 -3.73
C ASN A 126 -1.61 13.39 -4.05
N VAL A 127 -2.26 12.68 -3.14
CA VAL A 127 -2.80 11.36 -3.46
C VAL A 127 -3.89 11.61 -4.49
N ALA A 128 -3.78 11.00 -5.67
CA ALA A 128 -4.84 11.00 -6.66
C ALA A 128 -6.14 10.61 -5.95
N ASP A 129 -7.03 11.58 -5.76
CA ASP A 129 -8.33 11.33 -5.14
C ASP A 129 -9.16 10.53 -6.14
N ASP A 130 -9.04 9.20 -6.12
CA ASP A 130 -10.06 8.31 -6.73
C ASP A 130 -11.46 8.53 -6.11
N THR A 131 -11.54 9.32 -5.03
CA THR A 131 -12.79 9.81 -4.43
C THR A 131 -13.50 10.89 -5.25
N ALA A 132 -12.84 11.56 -6.20
CA ALA A 132 -13.51 12.50 -7.10
C ALA A 132 -14.58 11.78 -7.95
N GLY A 133 -14.40 10.50 -8.28
CA GLY A 133 -15.40 9.71 -9.02
C GLY A 133 -16.62 9.30 -8.19
N ILE A 134 -16.43 8.96 -6.90
CA ILE A 134 -17.47 8.30 -6.09
C ILE A 134 -18.31 9.28 -5.25
N LYS A 135 -17.71 10.31 -4.63
CA LYS A 135 -18.48 11.31 -3.87
C LYS A 135 -19.13 12.35 -4.79
N ALA A 136 -18.47 12.71 -5.88
CA ALA A 136 -19.05 13.65 -6.83
C ALA A 136 -20.25 13.05 -7.56
N GLY A 137 -20.30 11.74 -7.84
CA GLY A 137 -21.44 11.11 -8.53
C GLY A 137 -22.81 11.37 -7.87
N ASN A 138 -22.94 11.18 -6.56
CA ASN A 138 -24.21 11.43 -5.86
C ASN A 138 -24.55 12.92 -5.74
N SER A 139 -23.57 13.77 -5.41
CA SER A 139 -23.80 15.21 -5.25
C SER A 139 -24.00 15.92 -6.60
N ILE A 140 -23.34 15.46 -7.66
CA ILE A 140 -23.56 15.89 -9.04
C ILE A 140 -24.96 15.46 -9.48
N ASN A 141 -25.38 14.21 -9.25
CA ASN A 141 -26.73 13.78 -9.59
C ASN A 141 -27.80 14.61 -8.86
N GLN A 142 -27.60 14.92 -7.58
CA GLN A 142 -28.48 15.83 -6.84
C GLN A 142 -28.46 17.26 -7.40
N LEU A 143 -27.29 17.77 -7.80
CA LEU A 143 -27.16 19.09 -8.44
C LEU A 143 -27.87 19.13 -9.79
N LEU A 144 -27.72 18.09 -10.62
CA LEU A 144 -28.36 17.98 -11.92
C LEU A 144 -29.89 17.89 -11.79
N LEU A 145 -30.38 17.15 -10.79
CA LEU A 145 -31.80 17.01 -10.47
C LEU A 145 -32.40 18.19 -9.68
N SER A 146 -31.58 19.13 -9.20
CA SER A 146 -32.05 20.28 -8.44
C SER A 146 -32.76 21.31 -9.32
N ASN A 147 -33.64 22.13 -8.74
CA ASN A 147 -34.35 23.23 -9.43
C ASN A 147 -33.49 24.49 -9.65
N LEU A 148 -32.15 24.37 -9.61
CA LEU A 148 -31.26 25.50 -9.86
C LEU A 148 -31.25 25.88 -11.36
N PRO A 149 -31.02 27.16 -11.69
CA PRO A 149 -30.77 27.57 -13.07
C PRO A 149 -29.56 26.81 -13.66
N PRO A 150 -29.60 26.46 -14.96
CA PRO A 150 -28.56 25.66 -15.61
C PRO A 150 -27.17 26.35 -15.62
N GLU A 151 -27.15 27.68 -15.65
CA GLU A 151 -25.93 28.49 -15.51
C GLU A 151 -25.27 28.27 -14.14
N ASN A 152 -26.08 28.24 -13.08
CA ASN A 152 -25.60 28.03 -11.71
C ASN A 152 -25.12 26.59 -11.52
N LYS A 153 -25.79 25.61 -12.15
CA LYS A 153 -25.32 24.21 -12.17
C LYS A 153 -23.95 24.09 -12.84
N THR A 154 -23.78 24.76 -13.98
CA THR A 154 -22.51 24.79 -14.72
C THR A 154 -21.40 25.44 -13.88
N ALA A 155 -21.68 26.58 -13.24
CA ALA A 155 -20.72 27.26 -12.39
C ALA A 155 -20.29 26.39 -11.20
N VAL A 156 -21.22 25.69 -10.55
CA VAL A 156 -20.90 24.77 -9.46
C VAL A 156 -20.06 23.59 -9.97
N LEU A 157 -20.37 23.02 -11.14
CA LEU A 157 -19.57 21.95 -11.75
C LEU A 157 -18.13 22.40 -12.09
N VAL A 158 -17.94 23.63 -12.56
CA VAL A 158 -16.62 24.16 -12.90
C VAL A 158 -15.83 24.55 -11.65
N TYR A 159 -16.42 25.32 -10.73
CA TYR A 159 -15.70 25.89 -9.59
C TYR A 159 -15.62 24.97 -8.38
N ALA A 160 -16.65 24.17 -8.11
CA ALA A 160 -16.67 23.27 -6.95
C ALA A 160 -16.16 21.86 -7.29
N TYR A 161 -16.34 21.40 -8.54
CA TYR A 161 -15.97 20.04 -8.95
C TYR A 161 -14.87 19.99 -10.03
N GLY A 162 -14.39 21.12 -10.53
CA GLY A 162 -13.22 21.19 -11.42
C GLY A 162 -13.45 20.70 -12.85
N PHE A 163 -14.70 20.57 -13.30
CA PHE A 163 -14.99 20.17 -14.69
C PHE A 163 -14.62 21.26 -15.68
N LYS A 164 -14.29 20.86 -16.91
CA LYS A 164 -14.12 21.82 -18.02
C LYS A 164 -15.47 22.42 -18.38
N GLN A 165 -15.46 23.69 -18.81
CA GLN A 165 -16.67 24.45 -19.16
C GLN A 165 -17.59 23.69 -20.13
N ALA A 166 -17.02 23.10 -21.19
CA ALA A 166 -17.77 22.36 -22.20
C ALA A 166 -18.41 21.07 -21.66
N GLU A 167 -17.73 20.39 -20.74
CA GLU A 167 -18.23 19.15 -20.10
C GLU A 167 -19.34 19.48 -19.10
N ALA A 168 -19.18 20.55 -18.31
CA ALA A 168 -20.17 21.05 -17.35
C ALA A 168 -21.48 21.49 -18.03
N GLN A 169 -21.39 22.15 -19.19
CA GLN A 169 -22.55 22.59 -19.98
C GLN A 169 -23.33 21.39 -20.58
N ALA A 170 -22.61 20.39 -21.09
CA ALA A 170 -23.21 19.16 -21.59
C ALA A 170 -23.94 18.38 -20.48
N MET A 171 -23.36 18.34 -19.28
CA MET A 171 -24.01 17.70 -18.12
C MET A 171 -25.23 18.47 -17.60
N ALA A 172 -25.20 19.81 -17.65
CA ALA A 172 -26.32 20.66 -17.22
C ALA A 172 -27.46 20.76 -18.24
N GLY A 173 -27.32 20.11 -19.42
CA GLY A 173 -28.33 20.13 -20.49
C GLY A 173 -28.42 21.45 -21.23
N VAL A 174 -27.37 22.28 -21.21
CA VAL A 174 -27.30 23.52 -21.99
C VAL A 174 -26.76 23.16 -23.38
N GLU A 175 -27.60 23.21 -24.39
CA GLU A 175 -27.16 23.02 -25.77
C GLU A 175 -26.14 24.10 -26.15
N LEU A 176 -25.08 23.67 -26.84
CA LEU A 176 -24.10 24.54 -27.46
C LEU A 176 -24.81 25.39 -28.53
N ASN A 177 -25.31 26.56 -28.15
CA ASN A 177 -25.63 27.58 -29.12
C ASN A 177 -24.29 28.05 -29.72
N GLY A 178 -24.12 27.73 -31.00
CA GLY A 178 -22.97 28.16 -31.81
C GLY A 178 -22.88 29.67 -31.96
#